data_AF-A0A0K8Q1K2-F1
#
_entry.id   AF-A0A0K8Q1K2-F1
#
_cell.length_a   1.000
_cell.length_b   1.000
_cell.length_c   1.000
_cell.angle_alpha   90.00
_cell.angle_beta   90.00
_cell.angle_gamma   90.00
#
_symmetry.space_group_name_H-M   'P 1'
#
loop_
_entity.id
_entity.type
_entity.pdbx_description
1 polymer ?
#
loop_
_entity_poly.entity_id
_entity_poly.type
_entity_poly.pdbx_seq_one_letter_code
_entity_poly.pdbx_strand_id
1 'polypeptide(L)'
;MFAGKTIVDQLENKGLSWKAYMESLPSAGSQVEYAPTIGSSTVKLYAQKHNPFMYFSDINYPGSPRLQNIVPQENNLNADLASGKVPNFVWISPNQCHDMHGISPSGAALIGLPQCGYPASGLDHGAIQLGDTYVKDTVQQIMDSPTWKTTKSSIVLAWDENDYSGSTGGPGSPVGQNGAILGGGHAPTIVINSADGPHKTTNQVSDHYTLLSTIEHMWHLGCLANTCSPTTSGTFEELFRP
;
A
#
# COMPACT_ATOMS: atom_id res chain seq x y z
N MET A 1 11.65 5.04 15.36
CA MET A 1 10.85 5.73 14.34
C MET A 1 11.78 6.63 13.54
N PHE A 2 11.54 6.75 12.25
CA PHE A 2 12.28 7.62 11.34
C PHE A 2 11.86 9.07 11.54
N ALA A 3 12.82 9.98 11.39
CA ALA A 3 12.58 11.40 11.27
C ALA A 3 12.80 11.80 9.80
N GLY A 4 11.84 12.47 9.19
CA GLY A 4 11.92 12.88 7.79
C GLY A 4 10.55 13.31 7.27
N LYS A 5 10.55 14.15 6.24
CA LYS A 5 9.31 14.50 5.53
C LYS A 5 8.80 13.29 4.76
N THR A 6 7.49 13.16 4.73
CA THR A 6 6.78 12.13 3.97
C THR A 6 5.87 12.78 2.93
N ILE A 7 5.25 11.96 2.08
CA ILE A 7 4.20 12.41 1.16
C ILE A 7 3.08 13.12 1.93
N VAL A 8 2.77 12.71 3.16
CA VAL A 8 1.74 13.34 4.00
C VAL A 8 2.03 14.83 4.22
N ASP A 9 3.28 15.21 4.49
CA ASP A 9 3.66 16.62 4.62
C ASP A 9 3.41 17.39 3.32
N GLN A 10 3.76 16.80 2.18
CA GLN A 10 3.58 17.45 0.88
C GLN A 10 2.10 17.66 0.54
N LEU A 11 1.27 16.66 0.85
CA LEU A 11 -0.18 16.72 0.63
C LEU A 11 -0.82 17.78 1.52
N GLU A 12 -0.55 17.75 2.82
CA GLU A 12 -1.12 18.72 3.77
C GLU A 12 -0.69 20.16 3.45
N ASN A 13 0.57 20.38 3.04
CA ASN A 13 1.05 21.69 2.60
C ASN A 13 0.34 22.22 1.34
N LYS A 14 -0.27 21.35 0.54
CA LYS A 14 -1.10 21.70 -0.63
C LYS A 14 -2.60 21.73 -0.32
N GLY A 15 -2.99 21.48 0.93
CA GLY A 15 -4.40 21.35 1.31
C GLY A 15 -5.07 20.10 0.77
N LEU A 16 -4.29 19.08 0.38
CA LEU A 16 -4.81 17.79 -0.08
C LEU A 16 -5.04 16.87 1.11
N SER A 17 -6.18 16.19 1.08
CA SER A 17 -6.56 15.21 2.10
C SER A 17 -5.97 13.84 1.81
N TRP A 18 -5.69 13.07 2.86
CA TRP A 18 -5.19 11.71 2.75
C TRP A 18 -5.84 10.80 3.78
N LYS A 19 -5.96 9.51 3.47
CA LYS A 19 -6.36 8.47 4.42
C LYS A 19 -5.71 7.14 4.05
N ALA A 20 -5.43 6.36 5.08
CA ALA A 20 -4.89 5.02 4.97
C ALA A 20 -5.90 4.01 5.56
N TYR A 21 -6.40 3.11 4.72
CA TYR A 21 -7.30 2.03 5.10
C TYR A 21 -6.46 0.77 5.29
N MET A 22 -6.46 0.26 6.51
CA MET A 22 -5.67 -0.88 6.94
C MET A 22 -6.63 -1.98 7.34
N GLU A 23 -6.73 -3.05 6.54
CA GLU A 23 -7.63 -4.14 6.87
C GLU A 23 -7.22 -4.80 8.20
N SER A 24 -8.21 -5.09 9.04
CA SER A 24 -8.05 -5.70 10.36
C SER A 24 -7.26 -4.86 11.38
N LEU A 25 -7.02 -3.57 11.11
CA LEU A 25 -6.57 -2.63 12.14
C LEU A 25 -7.65 -2.54 13.24
N PRO A 26 -7.32 -2.62 14.54
CA PRO A 26 -8.35 -2.67 15.59
C PRO A 26 -9.22 -1.42 15.72
N SER A 27 -8.62 -0.24 15.48
CA SER A 27 -9.28 1.06 15.62
C SER A 27 -8.46 2.12 14.91
N ALA A 28 -9.08 3.27 14.61
CA ALA A 28 -8.36 4.42 14.07
C ALA A 28 -7.17 4.80 14.96
N GLY A 29 -6.00 4.99 14.35
CA GLY A 29 -4.76 5.34 15.04
C GLY A 29 -4.20 4.25 15.96
N SER A 30 -4.68 3.01 15.87
CA SER A 30 -4.13 1.91 16.68
C SER A 30 -2.65 1.70 16.39
N GLN A 31 -1.85 1.60 17.46
CA GLN A 31 -0.39 1.45 17.41
C GLN A 31 0.06 0.01 17.72
N VAL A 32 -0.83 -0.97 17.58
CA VAL A 32 -0.48 -2.38 17.78
C VAL A 32 0.46 -2.86 16.66
N GLU A 33 1.37 -3.76 17.00
CA GLU A 33 2.24 -4.38 16.00
C GLU A 33 1.48 -5.41 15.15
N TYR A 34 0.56 -6.16 15.78
CA TYR A 34 -0.23 -7.21 15.16
C TYR A 34 -1.66 -7.26 15.73
N ALA A 35 -2.62 -7.68 14.91
CA ALA A 35 -3.99 -7.95 15.33
C ALA A 35 -4.67 -9.00 14.42
N PRO A 36 -5.77 -9.64 14.84
CA PRO A 36 -6.33 -9.65 16.19
C PRO A 36 -5.61 -10.64 17.12
N THR A 37 -5.86 -10.50 18.42
CA THR A 37 -5.54 -11.53 19.42
C THR A 37 -6.83 -12.27 19.77
N ILE A 38 -6.82 -13.60 19.58
CA ILE A 38 -7.93 -14.51 19.89
C ILE A 38 -7.46 -15.47 20.97
N GLY A 39 -8.07 -15.38 22.16
CA GLY A 39 -7.55 -16.08 23.34
C GLY A 39 -6.13 -15.62 23.67
N SER A 40 -5.18 -16.56 23.75
CA SER A 40 -3.76 -16.28 23.96
C SER A 40 -2.94 -16.17 22.66
N SER A 41 -3.59 -16.22 21.49
CA SER A 41 -2.92 -16.30 20.19
C SER A 41 -3.13 -15.01 19.40
N THR A 42 -2.04 -14.37 18.99
CA THR A 42 -2.09 -13.27 18.02
C THR A 42 -2.05 -13.85 16.62
N VAL A 43 -3.15 -13.70 15.87
CA VAL A 43 -3.37 -14.30 14.55
C VAL A 43 -2.58 -13.58 13.46
N LYS A 44 -2.30 -12.27 13.67
CA LYS A 44 -1.51 -11.42 12.76
C LYS A 44 -2.14 -11.22 11.38
N LEU A 45 -3.47 -11.01 11.32
CA LEU A 45 -4.15 -10.53 10.11
C LEU A 45 -3.64 -9.13 9.75
N TYR A 46 -3.74 -8.18 10.68
CA TYR A 46 -3.03 -6.91 10.56
C TYR A 46 -1.58 -7.09 11.02
N ALA A 47 -0.65 -6.56 10.24
CA ALA A 47 0.76 -6.48 10.56
C ALA A 47 1.26 -5.05 10.31
N GLN A 48 1.77 -4.38 11.35
CA GLN A 48 2.23 -2.99 11.26
C GLN A 48 3.32 -2.79 10.19
N LYS A 49 4.07 -3.85 9.83
CA LYS A 49 5.06 -3.79 8.74
C LYS A 49 4.49 -3.32 7.40
N HIS A 50 3.20 -3.55 7.13
CA HIS A 50 2.53 -3.09 5.90
C HIS A 50 1.91 -1.69 6.03
N ASN A 51 2.09 -1.03 7.19
CA ASN A 51 1.61 0.33 7.45
C ASN A 51 2.79 1.31 7.54
N PRO A 52 3.22 1.92 6.41
CA PRO A 52 4.44 2.73 6.38
C PRO A 52 4.35 3.98 7.27
N PHE A 53 3.15 4.51 7.49
CA PHE A 53 2.92 5.72 8.28
C PHE A 53 3.29 5.55 9.76
N MET A 54 3.21 4.33 10.30
CA MET A 54 3.54 4.05 11.70
C MET A 54 5.04 4.16 12.00
N TYR A 55 5.89 4.22 10.98
CA TYR A 55 7.34 4.29 11.16
C TYR A 55 7.87 5.70 11.31
N PHE A 56 7.07 6.74 11.03
CA PHE A 56 7.51 8.13 11.06
C PHE A 56 7.05 8.84 12.34
N SER A 57 7.98 9.51 13.03
CA SER A 57 7.71 10.12 14.34
C SER A 57 6.81 11.35 14.30
N ASP A 58 6.66 11.98 13.14
CA ASP A 58 5.75 13.11 12.91
C ASP A 58 4.30 12.66 12.66
N ILE A 59 4.08 11.37 12.42
CA ILE A 59 2.76 10.74 12.34
C ILE A 59 2.48 9.98 13.62
N ASN A 60 3.37 9.06 13.99
CA ASN A 60 3.17 8.13 15.10
C ASN A 60 3.70 8.69 16.43
N TYR A 61 2.89 9.52 17.08
CA TYR A 61 3.13 9.96 18.46
C TYR A 61 1.81 10.14 19.22
N PRO A 62 1.83 10.06 20.57
CA PRO A 62 0.63 10.25 21.38
C PRO A 62 -0.05 11.59 21.12
N GLY A 63 -1.33 11.56 20.72
CA GLY A 63 -2.13 12.75 20.44
C GLY A 63 -1.98 13.31 19.01
N SER A 64 -1.22 12.65 18.13
CA SER A 64 -1.12 13.05 16.73
C SER A 64 -2.46 13.01 16.01
N PRO A 65 -2.93 14.12 15.40
CA PRO A 65 -4.13 14.11 14.57
C PRO A 65 -3.98 13.21 13.34
N ARG A 66 -2.76 13.06 12.81
CA ARG A 66 -2.47 12.23 11.63
C ARG A 66 -2.75 10.75 11.87
N LEU A 67 -2.65 10.27 13.11
CA LEU A 67 -3.05 8.89 13.45
C LEU A 67 -4.53 8.62 13.15
N GLN A 68 -5.40 9.63 13.21
CA GLN A 68 -6.83 9.47 12.93
C GLN A 68 -7.14 9.29 11.44
N ASN A 69 -6.16 9.54 10.55
CA ASN A 69 -6.26 9.23 9.13
C ASN A 69 -5.85 7.78 8.81
N ILE A 70 -5.37 7.02 9.79
CA ILE A 70 -5.04 5.61 9.66
C ILE A 70 -6.18 4.82 10.30
N VAL A 71 -7.02 4.22 9.49
CA VAL A 71 -8.30 3.64 9.92
C VAL A 71 -8.41 2.15 9.55
N PRO A 72 -9.21 1.37 10.29
CA PRO A 72 -9.63 0.06 9.82
C PRO A 72 -10.29 0.20 8.46
N GLN A 73 -9.98 -0.67 7.50
CA GLN A 73 -10.65 -0.64 6.22
C GLN A 73 -12.15 -0.94 6.38
N GLU A 74 -12.46 -1.88 7.27
CA GLU A 74 -13.80 -2.31 7.62
C GLU A 74 -14.66 -1.10 8.04
N ASN A 75 -15.79 -0.92 7.34
CA ASN A 75 -16.75 0.16 7.54
C ASN A 75 -16.27 1.59 7.22
N ASN A 76 -14.98 1.82 6.92
CA ASN A 76 -14.47 3.15 6.56
C ASN A 76 -14.39 3.33 5.04
N LEU A 77 -13.75 2.40 4.31
CA LEU A 77 -13.56 2.54 2.87
C LEU A 77 -14.90 2.59 2.13
N ASN A 78 -15.80 1.66 2.43
CA ASN A 78 -17.13 1.60 1.81
C ASN A 78 -17.99 2.83 2.17
N ALA A 79 -17.89 3.37 3.38
CA ALA A 79 -18.63 4.56 3.79
C ALA A 79 -18.15 5.82 3.05
N ASP A 80 -16.84 5.99 2.89
CA ASP A 80 -16.27 7.12 2.15
C ASP A 80 -16.57 7.02 0.65
N LEU A 81 -16.45 5.82 0.06
CA LEU A 81 -16.83 5.57 -1.32
C LEU A 81 -18.33 5.83 -1.55
N ALA A 82 -19.22 5.35 -0.67
CA ALA A 82 -20.66 5.54 -0.82
C ALA A 82 -21.09 7.00 -0.65
N SER A 83 -20.43 7.76 0.22
CA SER A 83 -20.75 9.17 0.48
C SER A 83 -20.08 10.15 -0.50
N GLY A 84 -19.16 9.66 -1.35
CA GLY A 84 -18.34 10.49 -2.24
C GLY A 84 -17.29 11.34 -1.50
N LYS A 85 -17.07 11.09 -0.19
CA LYS A 85 -16.09 11.81 0.65
C LYS A 85 -14.74 11.12 0.67
N VAL A 86 -14.28 10.68 -0.50
CA VAL A 86 -13.00 10.01 -0.67
C VAL A 86 -11.87 11.06 -0.61
N PRO A 87 -10.79 10.82 0.15
CA PRO A 87 -9.63 11.70 0.18
C PRO A 87 -8.94 11.84 -1.19
N ASN A 88 -8.08 12.85 -1.34
CA ASN A 88 -7.27 13.01 -2.54
C ASN A 88 -6.28 11.85 -2.70
N PHE A 89 -5.58 11.50 -1.62
CA PHE A 89 -4.65 10.36 -1.57
C PHE A 89 -5.20 9.24 -0.70
N VAL A 90 -5.29 8.04 -1.27
CA VAL A 90 -5.79 6.86 -0.58
C VAL A 90 -4.72 5.79 -0.58
N TRP A 91 -4.35 5.31 0.60
CA TRP A 91 -3.53 4.11 0.80
C TRP A 91 -4.44 2.97 1.26
N ILE A 92 -4.36 1.80 0.64
CA ILE A 92 -5.11 0.62 1.07
C ILE A 92 -4.08 -0.50 1.29
N SER A 93 -4.08 -1.08 2.49
CA SER A 93 -3.29 -2.27 2.79
C SER A 93 -4.22 -3.41 3.17
N PRO A 94 -4.29 -4.49 2.37
CA PRO A 94 -4.99 -5.70 2.76
C PRO A 94 -4.35 -6.34 3.99
N ASN A 95 -5.08 -7.22 4.66
CA ASN A 95 -4.55 -8.03 5.73
C ASN A 95 -3.76 -9.22 5.17
N GLN A 96 -3.08 -9.95 6.03
CA GLN A 96 -2.21 -11.06 5.64
C GLN A 96 -2.92 -12.24 4.95
N CYS A 97 -4.26 -12.31 4.97
CA CYS A 97 -5.00 -13.28 4.16
C CYS A 97 -5.31 -12.78 2.75
N HIS A 98 -5.28 -11.47 2.54
CA HIS A 98 -5.69 -10.81 1.29
C HIS A 98 -4.52 -10.11 0.58
N ASP A 99 -3.34 -10.02 1.19
CA ASP A 99 -2.10 -9.49 0.59
C ASP A 99 -1.27 -10.56 -0.11
N MET A 100 -1.79 -11.80 -0.19
CA MET A 100 -1.16 -12.99 -0.79
C MET A 100 0.00 -13.60 0.00
N HIS A 101 0.28 -13.14 1.22
CA HIS A 101 1.34 -13.70 2.07
C HIS A 101 0.86 -14.88 2.96
N GLY A 102 -0.35 -14.80 3.49
CA GLY A 102 -0.92 -15.76 4.44
C GLY A 102 -0.47 -15.57 5.90
N ILE A 103 -1.07 -16.34 6.81
CA ILE A 103 -0.72 -16.44 8.24
C ILE A 103 -0.34 -17.88 8.61
N SER A 104 0.03 -18.11 9.87
CA SER A 104 0.37 -19.48 10.30
C SER A 104 -0.82 -20.43 10.12
N PRO A 105 -0.60 -21.71 9.76
CA PRO A 105 -1.70 -22.68 9.62
C PRO A 105 -2.59 -22.80 10.87
N SER A 106 -2.02 -22.67 12.07
CA SER A 106 -2.77 -22.66 13.32
C SER A 106 -3.60 -21.37 13.50
N GLY A 107 -3.08 -20.22 13.09
CA GLY A 107 -3.81 -18.96 13.06
C GLY A 107 -4.98 -19.00 12.06
N ALA A 108 -4.73 -19.53 10.86
CA ALA A 108 -5.73 -19.75 9.81
C ALA A 108 -6.86 -20.68 10.28
N ALA A 109 -6.52 -21.77 10.97
CA ALA A 109 -7.51 -22.66 11.59
C ALA A 109 -8.32 -21.95 12.68
N LEU A 110 -7.69 -21.09 13.49
CA LEU A 110 -8.35 -20.37 14.58
C LEU A 110 -9.42 -19.37 14.08
N ILE A 111 -9.23 -18.80 12.89
CA ILE A 111 -10.19 -17.91 12.24
C ILE A 111 -11.13 -18.63 11.26
N GLY A 112 -11.03 -19.96 11.15
CA GLY A 112 -11.86 -20.75 10.24
C GLY A 112 -11.57 -20.52 8.75
N LEU A 113 -10.36 -20.06 8.40
CA LEU A 113 -9.95 -19.74 7.03
C LEU A 113 -8.68 -20.51 6.64
N PRO A 114 -8.73 -21.85 6.53
CA PRO A 114 -7.53 -22.68 6.34
C PRO A 114 -6.74 -22.34 5.06
N GLN A 115 -7.38 -21.85 4.00
CA GLN A 115 -6.69 -21.42 2.78
C GLN A 115 -5.81 -20.17 2.95
N CYS A 116 -5.87 -19.48 4.09
CA CYS A 116 -4.96 -18.39 4.43
C CYS A 116 -3.69 -18.89 5.14
N GLY A 117 -3.60 -20.18 5.46
CA GLY A 117 -2.41 -20.74 6.08
C GLY A 117 -1.27 -20.91 5.08
N TYR A 118 -0.15 -20.18 5.26
CA TYR A 118 0.99 -20.34 4.37
C TYR A 118 1.52 -21.78 4.37
N PRO A 119 1.95 -22.32 3.21
CA PRO A 119 2.50 -23.67 3.13
C PRO A 119 3.87 -23.74 3.80
N ALA A 120 4.32 -24.94 4.14
CA ALA A 120 5.67 -25.15 4.69
C ALA A 120 6.79 -24.75 3.71
N SER A 121 6.50 -24.78 2.40
CA SER A 121 7.41 -24.36 1.32
C SER A 121 6.63 -24.13 0.02
N GLY A 122 7.11 -23.23 -0.84
CA GLY A 122 6.55 -22.98 -2.17
C GLY A 122 5.42 -21.95 -2.17
N LEU A 123 4.79 -21.77 -3.33
CA LEU A 123 3.74 -20.78 -3.54
C LEU A 123 2.47 -21.12 -2.75
N ASP A 124 1.90 -20.12 -2.08
CA ASP A 124 0.59 -20.24 -1.42
C ASP A 124 -0.55 -19.97 -2.42
N HIS A 125 -1.00 -21.02 -3.10
CA HIS A 125 -2.15 -20.92 -4.01
C HIS A 125 -3.44 -20.45 -3.32
N GLY A 126 -3.59 -20.69 -2.01
CA GLY A 126 -4.76 -20.28 -1.24
C GLY A 126 -4.76 -18.79 -0.96
N ALA A 127 -3.68 -18.26 -0.40
CA ALA A 127 -3.53 -16.82 -0.16
C ALA A 127 -3.53 -16.01 -1.47
N ILE A 128 -2.95 -16.54 -2.55
CA ILE A 128 -3.01 -15.91 -3.88
C ILE A 128 -4.46 -15.80 -4.36
N GLN A 129 -5.27 -16.86 -4.23
CA GLN A 129 -6.67 -16.84 -4.65
C GLN A 129 -7.50 -15.87 -3.79
N LEU A 130 -7.24 -15.81 -2.49
CA LEU A 130 -7.88 -14.86 -1.58
C LEU A 130 -7.52 -13.41 -1.94
N GLY A 131 -6.24 -13.12 -2.21
CA GLY A 131 -5.80 -11.81 -2.65
C GLY A 131 -6.36 -11.40 -4.01
N ASP A 132 -6.44 -12.32 -4.97
CA ASP A 132 -7.06 -12.04 -6.28
C ASP A 132 -8.55 -11.66 -6.14
N THR A 133 -9.27 -12.40 -5.30
CA THR A 133 -10.68 -12.11 -4.98
C THR A 133 -10.80 -10.74 -4.30
N TYR A 134 -9.94 -10.46 -3.33
CA TYR A 134 -9.92 -9.18 -2.63
C TYR A 134 -9.64 -8.00 -3.58
N VAL A 135 -8.64 -8.13 -4.47
CA VAL A 135 -8.30 -7.09 -5.45
C VAL A 135 -9.49 -6.84 -6.38
N LYS A 136 -10.10 -7.91 -6.90
CA LYS A 136 -11.29 -7.81 -7.76
C LYS A 136 -12.41 -7.05 -7.06
N ASP A 137 -12.77 -7.45 -5.85
CA ASP A 137 -13.91 -6.88 -5.13
C ASP A 137 -13.64 -5.43 -4.71
N THR A 138 -12.44 -5.12 -4.22
CA THR A 138 -12.05 -3.78 -3.79
C THR A 138 -11.95 -2.81 -4.97
N VAL A 139 -11.30 -3.22 -6.07
CA VAL A 139 -11.21 -2.40 -7.29
C VAL A 139 -12.60 -2.16 -7.87
N GLN A 140 -13.45 -3.18 -7.94
CA GLN A 140 -14.82 -3.03 -8.42
C GLN A 140 -15.61 -2.06 -7.53
N GLN A 141 -15.49 -2.17 -6.20
CA GLN A 141 -16.13 -1.25 -5.26
C GLN A 141 -15.69 0.21 -5.48
N ILE A 142 -14.39 0.44 -5.70
CA ILE A 142 -13.86 1.78 -6.00
C ILE A 142 -14.43 2.28 -7.34
N MET A 143 -14.38 1.45 -8.38
CA MET A 143 -14.87 1.79 -9.72
C MET A 143 -16.38 2.08 -9.77
N ASP A 144 -17.14 1.45 -8.87
CA ASP A 144 -18.58 1.69 -8.73
C ASP A 144 -18.94 2.96 -7.95
N SER A 145 -17.99 3.56 -7.25
CA SER A 145 -18.23 4.75 -6.43
C SER A 145 -18.61 6.00 -7.26
N PRO A 146 -19.37 6.95 -6.68
CA PRO A 146 -19.60 8.26 -7.30
C PRO A 146 -18.30 8.98 -7.62
N THR A 147 -17.29 8.90 -6.74
CA THR A 147 -15.99 9.55 -6.96
C THR A 147 -15.35 9.05 -8.25
N TRP A 148 -15.20 7.74 -8.43
CA TRP A 148 -14.60 7.20 -9.67
C TRP A 148 -15.34 7.62 -10.94
N LYS A 149 -16.68 7.67 -10.88
CA LYS A 149 -17.54 7.99 -12.02
C LYS A 149 -17.58 9.47 -12.37
N THR A 150 -17.25 10.36 -11.43
CA THR A 150 -17.42 11.82 -11.59
C THR A 150 -16.12 12.60 -11.51
N THR A 151 -15.05 11.99 -11.03
CA THR A 151 -13.72 12.57 -10.98
C THR A 151 -12.75 11.77 -11.82
N LYS A 152 -11.64 12.41 -12.17
CA LYS A 152 -10.52 11.71 -12.75
C LYS A 152 -9.69 11.09 -11.64
N SER A 153 -9.61 9.77 -11.67
CA SER A 153 -9.05 8.94 -10.60
C SER A 153 -8.17 7.86 -11.20
N SER A 154 -7.16 7.44 -10.45
CA SER A 154 -6.32 6.30 -10.80
C SER A 154 -6.15 5.39 -9.59
N ILE A 155 -6.16 4.07 -9.81
CA ILE A 155 -5.76 3.06 -8.85
C ILE A 155 -4.39 2.55 -9.29
N VAL A 156 -3.46 2.47 -8.34
CA VAL A 156 -2.18 1.78 -8.54
C VAL A 156 -2.19 0.51 -7.69
N LEU A 157 -2.08 -0.64 -8.34
CA LEU A 157 -1.82 -1.92 -7.66
C LEU A 157 -0.32 -2.15 -7.68
N ALA A 158 0.29 -2.33 -6.52
CA ALA A 158 1.70 -2.60 -6.34
C ALA A 158 1.89 -3.63 -5.22
N TRP A 159 2.93 -4.45 -5.36
CA TRP A 159 3.38 -5.40 -4.35
C TRP A 159 4.63 -4.84 -3.70
N ASP A 160 4.78 -5.00 -2.39
CA ASP A 160 5.87 -4.42 -1.59
C ASP A 160 7.20 -5.18 -1.75
N GLU A 161 7.12 -6.49 -1.99
CA GLU A 161 8.27 -7.34 -2.18
C GLU A 161 7.97 -8.51 -3.13
N ASN A 162 9.01 -9.26 -3.46
CA ASN A 162 8.84 -10.60 -4.02
C ASN A 162 9.31 -11.64 -3.00
N ASP A 163 8.89 -12.88 -3.22
CA ASP A 163 8.78 -13.82 -2.10
C ASP A 163 9.91 -14.88 -2.11
N TYR A 164 10.56 -15.14 -3.27
CA TYR A 164 11.43 -16.32 -3.43
C TYR A 164 12.71 -16.16 -4.26
N SER A 165 13.00 -15.01 -4.91
CA SER A 165 14.21 -14.91 -5.75
C SER A 165 14.59 -13.48 -6.13
N GLY A 166 15.86 -13.22 -6.42
CA GLY A 166 16.30 -11.93 -6.95
C GLY A 166 16.32 -10.84 -5.88
N SER A 167 17.49 -10.63 -5.28
CA SER A 167 17.74 -9.59 -4.28
C SER A 167 18.71 -8.52 -4.78
N THR A 168 19.08 -8.57 -6.07
CA THR A 168 19.90 -7.54 -6.67
C THR A 168 19.02 -6.32 -6.94
N GLY A 169 19.24 -5.27 -6.16
CA GLY A 169 18.65 -3.95 -6.42
C GLY A 169 18.96 -3.44 -7.84
N GLY A 170 18.11 -2.56 -8.34
CA GLY A 170 18.28 -1.90 -9.63
C GLY A 170 19.28 -0.72 -9.57
N PRO A 171 19.50 -0.04 -10.71
CA PRO A 171 20.23 1.21 -10.75
C PRO A 171 19.68 2.20 -9.71
N GLY A 172 20.56 2.77 -8.89
CA GLY A 172 20.15 3.74 -7.89
C GLY A 172 19.53 3.17 -6.61
N SER A 173 19.44 1.84 -6.48
CA SER A 173 18.97 1.23 -5.24
C SER A 173 19.75 1.73 -4.01
N PRO A 174 19.06 2.00 -2.88
CA PRO A 174 19.71 2.48 -1.66
C PRO A 174 20.76 1.50 -1.17
N VAL A 175 21.82 2.01 -0.57
CA VAL A 175 22.84 1.18 0.08
C VAL A 175 22.61 1.21 1.59
N GLY A 176 22.37 0.04 2.17
CA GLY A 176 22.19 -0.13 3.61
C GLY A 176 23.48 0.15 4.37
N GLN A 177 23.38 0.29 5.69
CA GLN A 177 24.50 0.65 6.57
C GLN A 177 25.70 -0.29 6.45
N ASN A 178 25.47 -1.56 6.09
CA ASN A 178 26.51 -2.57 5.92
C ASN A 178 27.12 -2.60 4.50
N GLY A 179 26.81 -1.61 3.66
CA GLY A 179 27.26 -1.55 2.26
C GLY A 179 26.47 -2.44 1.30
N ALA A 180 25.45 -3.16 1.79
CA ALA A 180 24.59 -3.98 0.96
C ALA A 180 23.62 -3.12 0.15
N ILE A 181 23.50 -3.39 -1.15
CA ILE A 181 22.45 -2.81 -1.98
C ILE A 181 21.10 -3.36 -1.47
N LEU A 182 20.16 -2.47 -1.20
CA LEU A 182 18.83 -2.79 -0.69
C LEU A 182 17.81 -2.86 -1.84
N GLY A 183 16.73 -3.61 -1.60
CA GLY A 183 15.69 -3.84 -2.59
C GLY A 183 16.09 -4.89 -3.62
N GLY A 184 15.36 -4.92 -4.72
CA GLY A 184 15.47 -5.94 -5.75
C GLY A 184 14.19 -6.74 -5.87
N GLY A 185 14.24 -7.76 -6.71
CA GLY A 185 13.06 -8.53 -7.08
C GLY A 185 12.18 -7.78 -8.07
N HIS A 186 11.44 -8.52 -8.89
CA HIS A 186 10.46 -7.93 -9.79
C HIS A 186 9.07 -8.12 -9.20
N ALA A 187 8.45 -7.01 -8.84
CA ALA A 187 7.06 -6.92 -8.42
C ALA A 187 6.22 -6.26 -9.52
N PRO A 188 5.00 -6.73 -9.79
CA PRO A 188 4.12 -6.07 -10.75
C PRO A 188 3.66 -4.70 -10.23
N THR A 189 3.46 -3.77 -11.17
CA THR A 189 2.77 -2.50 -10.92
C THR A 189 1.74 -2.29 -12.02
N ILE A 190 0.49 -2.05 -11.64
CA ILE A 190 -0.64 -1.90 -12.57
C ILE A 190 -1.34 -0.58 -12.28
N VAL A 191 -1.58 0.21 -13.32
CA VAL A 191 -2.35 1.46 -13.21
C VAL A 191 -3.70 1.29 -13.91
N ILE A 192 -4.77 1.54 -13.17
CA ILE A 192 -6.15 1.55 -13.67
C ILE A 192 -6.62 3.01 -13.62
N ASN A 193 -7.11 3.56 -14.73
CA ASN A 193 -7.56 4.95 -14.81
C ASN A 193 -9.07 5.01 -15.01
N SER A 194 -9.75 6.01 -14.44
CA SER A 194 -11.17 6.25 -14.68
C SER A 194 -11.43 6.88 -16.04
N ALA A 195 -10.45 7.59 -16.59
CA ALA A 195 -10.50 8.14 -17.93
C ALA A 195 -10.20 7.08 -19.00
N ASP A 196 -11.03 7.05 -20.04
CA ASP A 196 -10.87 6.13 -21.17
C ASP A 196 -9.55 6.31 -21.93
N GLY A 197 -9.14 5.20 -22.56
CA GLY A 197 -8.27 5.20 -23.73
C GLY A 197 -7.34 4.00 -23.78
N PRO A 198 -6.33 4.00 -24.68
CA PRO A 198 -5.58 2.78 -24.96
C PRO A 198 -4.78 2.28 -23.76
N HIS A 199 -4.74 0.96 -23.64
CA HIS A 199 -3.80 0.25 -22.77
C HIS A 199 -2.36 0.64 -23.13
N LYS A 200 -1.52 0.76 -22.10
CA LYS A 200 -0.12 1.10 -22.24
C LYS A 200 0.72 0.15 -21.40
N THR A 201 1.94 -0.10 -21.85
CA THR A 201 2.99 -0.76 -21.10
C THR A 201 4.23 0.12 -21.15
N THR A 202 5.10 -0.01 -20.16
CA THR A 202 6.40 0.66 -20.14
C THR A 202 7.48 -0.36 -19.86
N ASN A 203 8.62 -0.22 -20.54
CA ASN A 203 9.83 -1.01 -20.29
C ASN A 203 10.86 -0.19 -19.51
N GLN A 204 10.47 0.97 -18.98
CA GLN A 204 11.35 1.78 -18.14
C GLN A 204 11.63 1.04 -16.84
N VAL A 205 12.91 0.92 -16.49
CA VAL A 205 13.33 0.38 -15.20
C VAL A 205 12.74 1.27 -14.12
N SER A 206 11.92 0.68 -13.26
CA SER A 206 11.13 1.38 -12.25
C SER A 206 11.20 0.64 -10.92
N ASP A 207 11.07 1.38 -9.84
CA ASP A 207 10.97 0.89 -8.47
C ASP A 207 9.88 1.66 -7.70
N HIS A 208 9.75 1.44 -6.40
CA HIS A 208 8.78 2.16 -5.58
C HIS A 208 9.06 3.67 -5.45
N TYR A 209 10.31 4.12 -5.60
CA TYR A 209 10.63 5.55 -5.65
C TYR A 209 10.13 6.18 -6.94
N THR A 210 10.15 5.43 -8.04
CA THR A 210 9.58 5.85 -9.33
C THR A 210 8.06 6.09 -9.22
N LEU A 211 7.34 5.25 -8.46
CA LEU A 211 5.91 5.49 -8.17
C LEU A 211 5.71 6.77 -7.36
N LEU A 212 6.46 6.96 -6.28
CA LEU A 212 6.38 8.19 -5.47
C LEU A 212 6.71 9.44 -6.31
N SER A 213 7.78 9.40 -7.09
CA SER A 213 8.18 10.50 -7.97
C SER A 213 7.14 10.82 -9.02
N THR A 214 6.46 9.80 -9.56
CA THR A 214 5.35 9.99 -10.50
C THR A 214 4.19 10.73 -9.84
N ILE A 215 3.82 10.37 -8.61
CA ILE A 215 2.78 11.08 -7.84
C ILE A 215 3.21 12.52 -7.55
N GLU A 216 4.45 12.72 -7.11
CA GLU A 216 5.00 14.04 -6.83
C GLU A 216 4.96 14.95 -8.07
N HIS A 217 5.33 14.43 -9.23
CA HIS A 217 5.29 15.16 -10.49
C HIS A 217 3.86 15.51 -10.91
N MET A 218 2.95 14.53 -10.92
CA MET A 218 1.56 14.72 -11.32
C MET A 218 0.84 15.77 -10.48
N TRP A 219 1.19 15.89 -9.19
CA TRP A 219 0.56 16.84 -8.26
C TRP A 219 1.41 18.08 -7.98
N HIS A 220 2.50 18.27 -8.73
CA HIS A 220 3.43 19.39 -8.58
C HIS A 220 3.89 19.58 -7.12
N LEU A 221 4.26 18.46 -6.51
CA LEU A 221 4.92 18.37 -5.22
C LEU A 221 6.44 18.50 -5.43
N GLY A 222 7.17 18.79 -4.35
CA GLY A 222 8.63 18.67 -4.38
C GLY A 222 9.04 17.19 -4.42
N CYS A 223 10.34 16.91 -4.50
CA CYS A 223 10.85 15.56 -4.30
C CYS A 223 11.15 15.28 -2.82
N LEU A 224 11.14 14.01 -2.42
CA LEU A 224 11.53 13.47 -1.12
C LEU A 224 12.71 12.50 -1.27
N ALA A 225 13.84 12.84 -0.66
CA ALA A 225 15.00 11.95 -0.53
C ALA A 225 15.38 11.27 -1.87
N ASN A 226 15.14 9.96 -2.00
CA ASN A 226 15.47 9.17 -3.18
C ASN A 226 14.62 9.51 -4.41
N THR A 227 13.58 10.35 -4.32
CA THR A 227 12.88 10.86 -5.51
C THR A 227 13.53 12.11 -6.10
N CYS A 228 14.58 12.64 -5.47
CA CYS A 228 15.28 13.82 -5.96
C CYS A 228 16.38 13.52 -6.98
N SER A 229 16.74 12.24 -7.19
CA SER A 229 17.82 11.87 -8.11
C SER A 229 17.26 11.24 -9.39
N PRO A 230 17.62 11.74 -10.58
CA PRO A 230 17.19 11.15 -11.84
C PRO A 230 17.73 9.72 -12.04
N THR A 231 18.70 9.27 -11.22
CA THR A 231 19.21 7.89 -11.24
C THR A 231 18.33 6.90 -10.47
N THR A 232 17.43 7.38 -9.61
CA THR A 232 16.62 6.57 -8.69
C THR A 232 15.12 6.71 -8.93
N SER A 233 14.69 7.73 -9.67
CA SER A 233 13.29 8.14 -9.64
C SER A 233 12.81 8.75 -10.94
N GLY A 234 12.99 8.04 -12.05
CA GLY A 234 12.24 8.39 -13.27
C GLY A 234 10.73 8.48 -12.99
N THR A 235 9.96 8.78 -14.03
CA THR A 235 8.49 8.70 -13.92
C THR A 235 7.92 7.78 -14.97
N PHE A 236 6.78 7.19 -14.64
CA PHE A 236 5.94 6.47 -15.59
C PHE A 236 4.59 7.16 -15.76
N GLU A 237 4.60 8.50 -15.79
CA GLU A 237 3.42 9.35 -16.01
C GLU A 237 2.63 8.93 -17.26
N GLU A 238 3.30 8.32 -18.25
CA GLU A 238 2.64 7.80 -19.45
C GLU A 238 1.54 6.78 -19.13
N LEU A 239 1.61 6.06 -18.00
CA LEU A 239 0.61 5.08 -17.57
C LEU A 239 -0.64 5.74 -16.95
N PHE A 240 -0.55 7.00 -16.54
CA PHE A 240 -1.63 7.71 -15.88
C PHE A 240 -2.45 8.55 -16.85
N ARG A 241 -3.74 8.68 -16.53
CA ARG A 241 -4.70 9.55 -17.21
C ARG A 241 -5.56 10.28 -16.19
N PRO A 242 -4.95 11.17 -15.40
CA PRO A 242 -5.62 11.91 -14.35
C PRO A 242 -6.43 13.09 -14.88
#